data_AF-A0A7S2GJD0-F1
#
_entry.id   AF-A0A7S2GJD0-F1
#
_cell.length_a   1.000
_cell.length_b   1.000
_cell.length_c   1.000
_cell.angle_alpha   90.00
_cell.angle_beta   90.00
_cell.angle_gamma   90.00
#
_symmetry.space_group_name_H-M   'P 1'
#
loop_
_entity.id
_entity.type
_entity.pdbx_description
1 polymer ?
#
loop_
_entity_poly.entity_id
_entity_poly.type
_entity_poly.pdbx_seq_one_letter_code
_entity_poly.pdbx_strand_id
1 'polypeptide(L)'
;VQSTPRRPNHWTLSSRNKTSSFTPRVIMLKSTSLVLLLTLADSIVGFTPATRTFATFGNAQTKSLLQMWKPQPLEVPTGDCFTPDGQENMKRFVRARLLLEDESIGCIAGFEDQLCVILSRFSQGEHQLLLPLWQPDVSSKKTFEELIAWHREAFPQRRISGSQLEWAQDKAAWLRVTGS
;
A
#
# COMPACT_ATOMS: atom_id res chain seq x y z
N VAL A 1 -24.51 74.79 -12.75
CA VAL A 1 -23.31 73.95 -12.49
C VAL A 1 -22.88 73.37 -13.83
N GLN A 2 -22.14 74.13 -14.65
CA GLN A 2 -20.66 74.19 -14.70
C GLN A 2 -20.08 72.79 -14.95
N SER A 3 -19.73 72.46 -16.21
CA SER A 3 -18.53 72.86 -16.97
C SER A 3 -17.39 71.85 -16.80
N THR A 4 -17.01 71.26 -17.93
CA THR A 4 -15.70 70.65 -18.19
C THR A 4 -14.55 71.51 -17.65
N PRO A 5 -13.44 70.89 -17.22
CA PRO A 5 -12.18 71.15 -17.94
C PRO A 5 -11.21 69.93 -17.96
N ARG A 6 -10.61 69.63 -19.11
CA ARG A 6 -9.24 69.99 -19.58
C ARG A 6 -8.14 68.99 -19.20
N ARG A 7 -7.56 68.37 -20.23
CA ARG A 7 -6.14 67.97 -20.27
C ARG A 7 -5.24 69.23 -20.30
N PRO A 8 -3.95 69.08 -19.94
CA PRO A 8 -2.89 69.17 -20.96
C PRO A 8 -1.84 68.03 -20.79
N ASN A 9 -1.41 67.34 -21.85
CA ASN A 9 -0.24 67.64 -22.73
C ASN A 9 1.06 67.77 -21.91
N HIS A 10 2.08 66.91 -22.07
CA HIS A 10 3.17 66.97 -23.06
C HIS A 10 4.23 65.93 -22.54
N TRP A 11 4.93 65.05 -23.27
CA TRP A 11 5.87 65.18 -24.39
C TRP A 11 6.11 63.75 -24.96
N THR A 12 5.77 63.46 -26.22
CA THR A 12 6.67 63.20 -27.36
C THR A 12 7.88 62.27 -27.13
N LEU A 13 7.86 61.11 -27.82
CA LEU A 13 8.97 60.53 -28.58
C LEU A 13 8.32 59.68 -29.69
N SER A 14 8.18 60.21 -30.91
CA SER A 14 9.19 60.22 -31.99
C SER A 14 9.71 58.83 -32.34
N SER A 15 9.26 58.35 -33.52
CA SER A 15 10.06 57.76 -34.61
C SER A 15 11.02 56.63 -34.20
N ARG A 16 10.97 55.42 -34.76
CA ARG A 16 11.01 55.13 -36.20
C ARG A 16 10.86 53.62 -36.37
N ASN A 17 9.89 53.18 -37.17
CA ASN A 17 9.98 51.87 -37.80
C ASN A 17 11.12 51.91 -38.81
N LYS A 18 12.10 51.00 -38.69
CA LYS A 18 12.81 50.50 -39.86
C LYS A 18 13.13 49.02 -39.67
N THR A 19 12.72 48.30 -40.69
CA THR A 19 12.71 46.86 -40.92
C THR A 19 14.09 46.27 -41.16
N SER A 20 14.14 44.95 -40.98
CA SER A 20 15.22 44.00 -41.31
C SER A 20 16.42 44.04 -40.36
N SER A 21 16.87 42.91 -39.80
CA SER A 21 17.17 41.68 -40.49
C SER A 21 16.90 40.43 -39.65
N PHE A 22 16.51 39.39 -40.39
CA PHE A 22 16.22 38.04 -39.96
C PHE A 22 17.54 37.32 -39.61
N THR A 23 17.63 36.70 -38.43
CA THR A 23 18.33 35.43 -38.17
C THR A 23 18.10 35.03 -36.70
N PRO A 24 17.39 33.93 -36.42
CA PRO A 24 17.23 33.45 -35.04
C PRO A 24 18.50 32.70 -34.64
N ARG A 25 19.36 33.31 -33.81
CA ARG A 25 20.33 32.55 -33.02
C ARG A 25 19.60 32.02 -31.79
N VAL A 26 19.26 30.73 -31.89
CA VAL A 26 18.69 29.91 -30.82
C VAL A 26 19.56 30.02 -29.57
N ILE A 27 18.93 30.49 -28.50
CA ILE A 27 19.40 30.44 -27.13
C ILE A 27 19.43 28.96 -26.72
N MET A 28 20.59 28.44 -26.33
CA MET A 28 20.71 27.34 -25.36
C MET A 28 22.15 27.28 -24.82
N LEU A 29 22.47 28.12 -23.83
CA LEU A 29 23.52 27.77 -22.87
C LEU A 29 22.88 26.78 -21.89
N LYS A 30 23.12 25.49 -22.12
CA LYS A 30 22.78 24.42 -21.18
C LYS A 30 23.65 24.58 -19.94
N SER A 31 23.11 25.26 -18.92
CA SER A 31 23.61 25.17 -17.56
C SER A 31 23.24 23.79 -17.03
N THR A 32 24.13 22.82 -17.18
CA THR A 32 23.98 21.50 -16.57
C THR A 32 24.26 21.61 -15.07
N SER A 33 23.25 22.04 -14.33
CA SER A 33 23.18 21.77 -12.89
C SER A 33 23.08 20.26 -12.71
N LEU A 34 24.17 19.65 -12.25
CA LEU A 34 24.20 18.26 -11.82
C LEU A 34 23.38 18.14 -10.54
N VAL A 35 22.08 17.89 -10.70
CA VAL A 35 21.21 17.48 -9.60
C VAL A 35 21.60 16.06 -9.25
N LEU A 36 22.23 15.91 -8.09
CA LEU A 36 22.56 14.64 -7.46
C LEU A 36 21.26 13.91 -7.09
N LEU A 37 20.67 13.20 -8.04
CA LEU A 37 19.57 12.25 -7.84
C LEU A 37 20.16 10.94 -7.32
N LEU A 38 20.54 10.93 -6.03
CA LEU A 38 20.67 9.68 -5.28
C LEU A 38 19.31 9.35 -4.69
N THR A 39 18.71 8.27 -5.18
CA THR A 39 18.10 7.15 -4.44
C THR A 39 16.84 6.65 -5.13
N LEU A 40 17.03 5.62 -5.95
CA LEU A 40 16.18 4.44 -6.11
C LEU A 40 17.00 3.50 -6.98
N ALA A 41 18.09 2.99 -6.38
CA ALA A 41 18.79 1.85 -6.95
C ALA A 41 17.80 0.69 -6.94
N ASP A 42 17.32 0.33 -8.12
CA ASP A 42 16.69 -0.94 -8.43
C ASP A 42 17.53 -2.06 -7.84
N SER A 43 17.15 -2.45 -6.63
CA SER A 43 17.65 -3.65 -5.99
C SER A 43 16.70 -4.76 -6.43
N ILE A 44 16.81 -5.18 -7.69
CA ILE A 44 16.36 -6.51 -8.10
C ILE A 44 17.35 -7.47 -7.43
N VAL A 45 17.19 -7.67 -6.12
CA VAL A 45 17.92 -8.71 -5.40
C VAL A 45 17.27 -10.01 -5.81
N GLY A 46 18.08 -10.82 -6.50
CA GLY A 46 17.71 -12.13 -7.01
C GLY A 46 16.99 -12.96 -5.95
N PHE A 47 15.92 -13.58 -6.41
CA PHE A 47 15.22 -14.69 -5.79
C PHE A 47 16.25 -15.72 -5.30
N THR A 48 16.55 -15.68 -4.02
CA THR A 48 17.29 -16.72 -3.30
C THR A 48 16.46 -17.04 -2.06
N PRO A 49 15.64 -18.10 -2.07
CA PRO A 49 14.85 -18.44 -0.89
C PRO A 49 15.78 -19.17 0.07
N ALA A 50 16.32 -18.44 1.03
CA ALA A 50 16.90 -19.03 2.22
C ALA A 50 15.98 -18.68 3.40
N THR A 51 15.06 -19.59 3.71
CA THR A 51 14.37 -19.71 5.01
C THR A 51 13.27 -18.67 5.30
N ARG A 52 12.01 -19.13 5.33
CA ARG A 52 10.83 -18.55 6.02
C ARG A 52 10.69 -17.03 5.98
N THR A 53 10.02 -16.48 4.99
CA THR A 53 9.85 -15.03 4.90
C THR A 53 8.42 -14.62 4.64
N PHE A 54 7.80 -14.03 5.67
CA PHE A 54 6.69 -13.13 5.45
C PHE A 54 7.14 -11.93 4.61
N ALA A 55 6.22 -11.32 3.88
CA ALA A 55 6.45 -10.07 3.18
C ALA A 55 5.25 -9.12 3.35
N THR A 56 5.52 -7.82 3.35
CA THR A 56 4.48 -6.79 3.38
C THR A 56 4.11 -6.36 1.97
N PHE A 57 2.82 -6.19 1.73
CA PHE A 57 2.29 -5.70 0.46
C PHE A 57 1.41 -4.47 0.71
N GLY A 58 1.55 -3.47 -0.16
CA GLY A 58 0.68 -2.29 -0.15
C GLY A 58 -0.74 -2.63 -0.58
N ASN A 59 -1.66 -1.68 -0.47
CA ASN A 59 -3.08 -1.87 -0.77
C ASN A 59 -3.33 -2.49 -2.17
N ALA A 60 -2.77 -1.89 -3.22
CA ALA A 60 -2.95 -2.35 -4.60
C ALA A 60 -2.44 -3.78 -4.83
N GLN A 61 -1.26 -4.10 -4.29
CA GLN A 61 -0.67 -5.44 -4.38
C GLN A 61 -1.50 -6.46 -3.59
N THR A 62 -2.01 -6.06 -2.42
CA THR A 62 -2.89 -6.88 -1.58
C THR A 62 -4.18 -7.24 -2.32
N LYS A 63 -4.79 -6.27 -3.02
CA LYS A 63 -5.98 -6.51 -3.85
C LYS A 63 -5.71 -7.59 -4.92
N SER A 64 -4.56 -7.52 -5.61
CA SER A 64 -4.15 -8.54 -6.58
C SER A 64 -3.92 -9.90 -5.92
N LEU A 65 -3.29 -9.92 -4.74
CA LEU A 65 -3.02 -11.14 -3.99
C LEU A 65 -4.31 -11.85 -3.56
N LEU A 66 -5.32 -11.09 -3.10
CA LEU A 66 -6.62 -11.66 -2.73
C LEU A 66 -7.40 -12.25 -3.90
N GLN A 67 -7.20 -11.76 -5.13
CA GLN A 67 -7.81 -12.39 -6.30
C GLN A 67 -7.29 -13.81 -6.54
N MET A 68 -6.05 -14.10 -6.12
CA MET A 68 -5.47 -15.44 -6.18
C MET A 68 -5.93 -16.32 -5.02
N TRP A 69 -6.22 -15.72 -3.86
CA TRP A 69 -6.66 -16.45 -2.66
C TRP A 69 -8.08 -17.03 -2.79
N LYS A 70 -8.93 -16.51 -3.69
CA LYS A 70 -10.35 -16.88 -3.94
C LYS A 70 -10.78 -18.18 -3.22
N PRO A 71 -11.64 -18.10 -2.18
CA PRO A 71 -12.09 -19.30 -1.51
C PRO A 71 -12.88 -20.13 -2.52
N GLN A 72 -12.37 -21.30 -2.90
CA GLN A 72 -13.08 -22.19 -3.83
C GLN A 72 -14.37 -22.66 -3.14
N PRO A 73 -15.54 -22.48 -3.77
CA PRO A 73 -16.73 -23.21 -3.36
C PRO A 73 -16.44 -24.70 -3.57
N LEU A 74 -16.50 -25.50 -2.52
CA LEU A 74 -16.49 -26.95 -2.67
C LEU A 74 -17.77 -27.34 -3.42
N GLU A 75 -17.66 -27.75 -4.69
CA GLU A 75 -18.77 -28.37 -5.41
C GLU A 75 -19.05 -29.74 -4.80
N VAL A 76 -20.22 -29.87 -4.16
CA VAL A 76 -20.71 -31.14 -3.61
C VAL A 76 -21.69 -31.73 -4.64
N PRO A 77 -21.49 -32.97 -5.15
CA PRO A 77 -22.36 -33.57 -6.18
C PRO A 77 -23.79 -33.89 -5.72
N THR A 78 -24.07 -33.77 -4.43
CA THR A 78 -25.35 -34.09 -3.81
C THR A 78 -25.80 -32.83 -3.10
N GLY A 79 -27.06 -32.41 -3.32
CA GLY A 79 -27.61 -31.09 -2.98
C GLY A 79 -27.70 -30.71 -1.49
N ASP A 80 -26.75 -31.13 -0.67
CA ASP A 80 -26.54 -30.65 0.68
C ASP A 80 -25.29 -29.77 0.73
N CYS A 81 -25.52 -28.48 0.93
CA CYS A 81 -24.51 -27.44 1.06
C CYS A 81 -23.70 -27.68 2.35
N PHE A 82 -22.43 -28.07 2.23
CA PHE A 82 -21.53 -28.12 3.38
C PHE A 82 -21.38 -26.71 3.99
N THR A 83 -21.83 -26.55 5.24
CA THR A 83 -21.55 -25.39 6.11
C THR A 83 -20.92 -25.93 7.39
N PRO A 84 -19.79 -25.40 7.94
CA PRO A 84 -19.59 -23.97 8.27
C PRO A 84 -18.25 -23.33 7.84
N ASP A 85 -17.20 -24.09 7.51
CA ASP A 85 -15.85 -23.55 7.25
C ASP A 85 -15.80 -22.67 5.99
N GLY A 86 -16.62 -23.00 4.99
CA GLY A 86 -16.76 -22.20 3.78
C GLY A 86 -17.42 -20.84 4.00
N GLN A 87 -18.38 -20.72 4.94
CA GLN A 87 -19.05 -19.45 5.20
C GLN A 87 -18.17 -18.48 5.97
N GLU A 88 -17.42 -18.94 6.97
CA GLU A 88 -16.55 -18.05 7.73
C GLU A 88 -15.43 -17.49 6.85
N ASN A 89 -14.79 -18.35 6.05
CA ASN A 89 -13.77 -17.92 5.09
C ASN A 89 -14.33 -16.99 4.01
N MET A 90 -15.56 -17.23 3.53
CA MET A 90 -16.23 -16.30 2.62
C MET A 90 -16.55 -14.95 3.27
N LYS A 91 -17.02 -14.94 4.53
CA LYS A 91 -17.27 -13.71 5.30
C LYS A 91 -15.99 -12.90 5.48
N ARG A 92 -14.89 -13.58 5.83
CA ARG A 92 -13.56 -12.96 5.94
C ARG A 92 -13.08 -12.42 4.59
N PHE A 93 -13.29 -13.14 3.50
CA PHE A 93 -12.95 -12.67 2.15
C PHE A 93 -13.70 -11.39 1.76
N VAL A 94 -15.02 -11.37 1.96
CA VAL A 94 -15.84 -10.19 1.69
C VAL A 94 -15.40 -9.02 2.57
N ARG A 95 -15.14 -9.29 3.86
CA ARG A 95 -14.67 -8.27 4.79
C ARG A 95 -13.29 -7.72 4.39
N ALA A 96 -12.38 -8.56 3.93
CA ALA A 96 -11.07 -8.15 3.46
C ALA A 96 -11.17 -7.17 2.28
N ARG A 97 -12.08 -7.42 1.33
CA ARG A 97 -12.32 -6.50 0.22
C ARG A 97 -12.83 -5.15 0.69
N LEU A 98 -13.76 -5.12 1.65
CA LEU A 98 -14.27 -3.87 2.22
C LEU A 98 -13.17 -3.09 2.95
N LEU A 99 -12.32 -3.77 3.73
CA LEU A 99 -11.19 -3.13 4.42
C LEU A 99 -10.20 -2.52 3.43
N LEU A 100 -9.96 -3.15 2.29
CA LEU A 100 -9.02 -2.64 1.30
C LEU A 100 -9.53 -1.44 0.49
N GLU A 101 -10.75 -0.96 0.73
CA GLU A 101 -11.17 0.37 0.26
C GLU A 101 -10.45 1.50 1.01
N ASP A 102 -9.90 1.23 2.20
CA ASP A 102 -9.00 2.13 2.92
C ASP A 102 -7.56 1.97 2.40
N GLU A 103 -7.00 3.05 1.83
CA GLU A 103 -5.65 3.07 1.24
C GLU A 103 -4.53 2.81 2.27
N SER A 104 -4.81 3.04 3.57
CA SER A 104 -3.86 2.77 4.65
C SER A 104 -3.70 1.28 4.99
N ILE A 105 -4.55 0.43 4.40
CA ILE A 105 -4.57 -1.01 4.64
C ILE A 105 -3.82 -1.74 3.53
N GLY A 106 -2.90 -2.61 3.93
CA GLY A 106 -2.25 -3.60 3.07
C GLY A 106 -2.32 -4.98 3.71
N CYS A 107 -1.35 -5.84 3.43
CA CYS A 107 -1.24 -7.12 4.12
C CYS A 107 0.20 -7.52 4.43
N ILE A 108 0.31 -8.46 5.36
CA ILE A 108 1.49 -9.28 5.59
C ILE A 108 1.14 -10.66 5.06
N ALA A 109 1.92 -11.21 4.13
CA ALA A 109 1.69 -12.54 3.59
C ALA A 109 2.86 -13.48 3.89
N GLY A 110 2.55 -14.69 4.34
CA GLY A 110 3.50 -15.78 4.57
C GLY A 110 3.39 -16.82 3.45
N PHE A 111 4.53 -17.38 3.02
CA PHE A 111 4.64 -18.21 1.82
C PHE A 111 5.25 -19.60 2.06
N GLU A 112 5.35 -20.07 3.31
CA GLU A 112 6.07 -21.32 3.62
C GLU A 112 5.33 -22.56 3.11
N ASP A 113 4.35 -23.07 3.87
CA ASP A 113 3.62 -24.29 3.51
C ASP A 113 2.31 -23.96 2.76
N GLN A 114 1.61 -22.94 3.24
CA GLN A 114 0.36 -22.46 2.68
C GLN A 114 0.35 -20.93 2.73
N LEU A 115 -0.23 -20.30 1.70
CA LEU A 115 -0.37 -18.85 1.64
C LEU A 115 -1.23 -18.37 2.81
N CYS A 116 -0.61 -17.67 3.76
CA CYS A 116 -1.31 -16.95 4.81
C CYS A 116 -1.33 -15.47 4.46
N VAL A 117 -2.48 -14.80 4.60
CA VAL A 117 -2.62 -13.36 4.34
C VAL A 117 -3.24 -12.70 5.56
N ILE A 118 -2.57 -11.70 6.12
CA ILE A 118 -3.05 -10.96 7.28
C ILE A 118 -3.15 -9.49 6.90
N LEU A 119 -4.38 -9.01 6.73
CA LEU A 119 -4.62 -7.59 6.49
C LEU A 119 -4.17 -6.78 7.70
N SER A 120 -3.43 -5.73 7.43
CA SER A 120 -2.81 -4.89 8.44
C SER A 120 -2.90 -3.43 8.03
N ARG A 121 -3.17 -2.56 9.01
CA ARG A 121 -2.98 -1.12 8.86
C ARG A 121 -1.54 -0.80 9.23
N PHE A 122 -0.82 -0.19 8.30
CA PHE A 122 0.57 0.18 8.50
C PHE A 122 0.66 1.64 8.96
N SER A 123 1.38 1.86 10.04
CA SER A 123 1.72 3.21 10.51
C SER A 123 3.21 3.28 10.87
N GLN A 124 3.71 4.49 11.11
CA GLN A 124 5.12 4.67 11.43
C GLN A 124 5.52 4.05 12.78
N GLY A 125 4.61 4.03 13.76
CA GLY A 125 4.90 3.52 15.11
C GLY A 125 4.40 2.09 15.37
N GLU A 126 3.27 1.72 14.78
CA GLU A 126 2.62 0.43 15.06
C GLU A 126 1.94 -0.14 13.81
N HIS A 127 2.19 -1.42 13.54
CA HIS A 127 1.47 -2.19 12.54
C HIS A 127 0.31 -2.91 13.25
N GLN A 128 -0.90 -2.58 12.85
CA GLN A 128 -2.11 -3.11 13.46
C GLN A 128 -2.67 -4.24 12.60
N LEU A 129 -2.69 -5.45 13.15
CA LEU A 129 -3.36 -6.60 12.51
C LEU A 129 -4.87 -6.42 12.60
N LEU A 130 -5.55 -6.66 11.48
CA LEU A 130 -7.00 -6.46 11.34
C LEU A 130 -7.71 -7.78 11.02
N LEU A 131 -7.24 -8.49 10.00
CA LEU A 131 -7.97 -9.65 9.50
C LEU A 131 -7.04 -10.69 8.88
N PRO A 132 -6.82 -11.82 9.58
CA PRO A 132 -6.21 -13.00 9.00
C PRO A 132 -7.16 -13.75 8.08
N LEU A 133 -6.62 -14.21 6.96
CA LEU A 133 -7.27 -15.10 6.00
C LEU A 133 -6.56 -16.45 6.05
N TRP A 134 -7.16 -17.36 6.80
CA TRP A 134 -6.62 -18.68 7.05
C TRP A 134 -6.98 -19.64 5.93
N GLN A 135 -6.02 -20.48 5.53
CA GLN A 135 -6.34 -21.73 4.85
C GLN A 135 -6.72 -22.81 5.87
N PRO A 136 -7.48 -23.85 5.49
CA PRO A 136 -8.07 -24.81 6.43
C PRO A 136 -7.09 -25.48 7.40
N ASP A 137 -5.83 -25.67 6.99
CA ASP A 137 -4.84 -26.42 7.77
C ASP A 137 -3.83 -25.52 8.50
N VAL A 138 -3.97 -24.20 8.41
CA VAL A 138 -3.01 -23.24 8.99
C VAL A 138 -3.24 -23.06 10.48
N SER A 139 -2.21 -23.35 11.28
CA SER A 139 -2.22 -23.04 12.72
C SER A 139 -2.04 -21.55 12.95
N SER A 140 -3.10 -20.88 13.44
CA SER A 140 -3.05 -19.45 13.78
C SER A 140 -2.01 -19.13 14.85
N LYS A 141 -1.85 -20.00 15.86
CA LYS A 141 -0.85 -19.84 16.93
C LYS A 141 0.57 -19.81 16.37
N LYS A 142 0.95 -20.86 15.62
CA LYS A 142 2.29 -20.98 15.01
C LYS A 142 2.56 -19.80 14.08
N THR A 143 1.57 -19.44 13.24
CA THR A 143 1.70 -18.33 12.31
C THR A 143 1.94 -17.00 13.03
N PHE A 144 1.23 -16.73 14.14
CA PHE A 144 1.45 -15.50 14.90
C PHE A 144 2.80 -15.49 15.63
N GLU A 145 3.27 -16.63 16.15
CA GLU A 145 4.61 -16.74 16.75
C GLU A 145 5.70 -16.39 15.72
N GLU A 146 5.60 -16.97 14.53
CA GLU A 146 6.54 -16.75 13.42
C GLU A 146 6.45 -15.32 12.89
N LEU A 147 5.23 -14.78 12.77
CA LEU A 147 4.99 -13.39 12.37
C LEU A 147 5.66 -12.40 13.34
N ILE A 148 5.54 -12.63 14.64
CA ILE A 148 6.14 -11.76 15.66
C ILE A 148 7.67 -11.82 15.58
N ALA A 149 8.24 -13.02 15.43
CA ALA A 149 9.68 -13.19 15.29
C ALA A 149 10.20 -12.43 14.05
N TRP A 150 9.58 -12.68 12.89
CA TRP A 150 9.91 -11.98 11.65
C TRP A 150 9.72 -10.47 11.74
N HIS A 151 8.62 -10.00 12.36
CA HIS A 151 8.34 -8.56 12.44
C HIS A 151 9.38 -7.82 13.27
N ARG A 152 9.87 -8.42 14.37
CA ARG A 152 10.96 -7.85 15.19
C ARG A 152 12.25 -7.68 14.41
N GLU A 153 12.55 -8.61 13.50
CA GLU A 153 13.74 -8.55 12.65
C GLU A 153 13.57 -7.53 11.51
N ALA A 154 12.41 -7.55 10.83
CA ALA A 154 12.13 -6.68 9.69
C ALA A 154 11.86 -5.22 10.08
N PHE A 155 11.27 -4.99 11.26
CA PHE A 155 10.80 -3.69 11.72
C PHE A 155 11.18 -3.42 13.19
N PRO A 156 12.49 -3.34 13.53
CA PRO A 156 12.95 -3.27 14.92
C PRO A 156 12.46 -2.04 15.71
N GLN A 157 12.07 -0.97 15.02
CA GLN A 157 11.58 0.27 15.62
C GLN A 157 10.05 0.37 15.67
N ARG A 158 9.33 -0.62 15.14
CA ARG A 158 7.86 -0.61 15.07
C ARG A 158 7.29 -1.69 15.95
N ARG A 159 6.10 -1.45 16.49
CA ARG A 159 5.34 -2.46 17.21
C ARG A 159 4.42 -3.21 16.25
N ILE A 160 4.02 -4.41 16.64
CA ILE A 160 2.94 -5.17 16.00
C ILE A 160 1.87 -5.43 17.05
N SER A 161 0.62 -5.17 16.70
CA SER A 161 -0.52 -5.27 17.61
C SER A 161 -1.66 -6.06 16.98
N GLY A 162 -2.28 -6.93 17.77
CA GLY A 162 -3.50 -7.67 17.42
C GLY A 162 -4.77 -7.12 18.09
N SER A 163 -4.73 -5.97 18.76
CA SER A 163 -5.87 -5.41 19.50
C SER A 163 -7.12 -5.16 18.62
N GLN A 164 -6.92 -4.86 17.34
CA GLN A 164 -7.96 -4.58 16.35
C GLN A 164 -8.31 -5.79 15.45
N LEU A 165 -7.83 -7.00 15.77
CA LEU A 165 -8.23 -8.20 15.04
C LEU A 165 -9.76 -8.33 15.07
N GLU A 166 -10.44 -8.47 13.95
CA GLU A 166 -11.90 -8.35 13.96
C GLU A 166 -12.63 -9.57 14.56
N TRP A 167 -12.01 -10.76 14.49
CA TRP A 167 -12.61 -12.02 14.96
C TRP A 167 -12.13 -12.39 16.37
N ALA A 168 -13.07 -12.81 17.22
CA ALA A 168 -12.79 -13.17 18.61
C ALA A 168 -11.81 -14.35 18.74
N GLN A 169 -11.88 -15.33 17.85
CA GLN A 169 -10.96 -16.46 17.84
C GLN A 169 -9.51 -16.02 17.54
N ASP A 170 -9.33 -15.10 16.61
CA ASP A 170 -8.00 -14.59 16.26
C ASP A 170 -7.43 -13.71 17.36
N LYS A 171 -8.27 -12.85 17.98
CA LYS A 171 -7.90 -12.12 19.20
C LYS A 171 -7.42 -13.08 20.28
N ALA A 172 -8.18 -14.13 20.56
CA ALA A 172 -7.81 -15.12 21.57
C ALA A 172 -6.50 -15.85 21.21
N ALA A 173 -6.30 -16.21 19.94
CA ALA A 173 -5.05 -16.82 19.47
C ALA A 173 -3.86 -15.85 19.61
N TRP A 174 -4.05 -14.57 19.27
CA TRP A 174 -3.05 -13.53 19.45
C TRP A 174 -2.63 -13.37 20.92
N LEU A 175 -3.62 -13.24 21.83
CA LEU A 175 -3.36 -13.08 23.27
C LEU A 175 -2.62 -14.28 23.87
N ARG A 176 -2.92 -15.50 23.41
CA ARG A 176 -2.18 -16.71 23.83
C ARG A 176 -0.70 -16.67 23.46
N VAL A 177 -0.36 -16.00 22.36
CA VAL A 177 1.03 -15.87 21.89
C VAL A 177 1.73 -14.69 22.56
N THR A 178 1.05 -13.56 22.76
CA THR A 178 1.65 -12.36 23.36
C THR A 178 1.62 -12.33 24.89
N GLY A 179 0.88 -13.23 25.53
CA GLY A 179 0.75 -13.30 26.99
C GLY A 179 0.06 -12.07 27.59
N SER A 180 -0.84 -11.44 26.83
CA SER A 180 -1.53 -10.18 27.17
C SER A 180 -2.98 -10.39 27.55
#